data_AF-A0A9C9BUW4-F1
#
_entry.id   AF-A0A9C9BUW4-F1
#
_cell.length_a   1.000
_cell.length_b   1.000
_cell.length_c   1.000
_cell.angle_alpha   90.00
_cell.angle_beta   90.00
_cell.angle_gamma   90.00
#
_symmetry.space_group_name_H-M   'P 1'
#
loop_
_entity.id
_entity.type
_entity.pdbx_description
1 polymer ?
#
loop_
_entity_poly.entity_id
_entity_poly.type
_entity_poly.pdbx_seq_one_letter_code
_entity_poly.pdbx_strand_id
1 'polypeptide(L)'
;MPQHELPKTYDHQTTEEAIYEFWERNGYFKPSNDPNRPDFDPAKEPFVISIPPPNVTGELHLGHAMFVSMEDLMIRYHRMKGYSTLWVPGTDHAGIATQLMVEKDLEKEGLTRHDLGREKFLERAWAWKEKYHDRIVGQIRRLGASCDWERERFTLDEGLSKAVREAFVRLYEKGLIYRGPRLINWSPGLKTAVSDLEVEYKEVDGKLYYFKYIIAPETSEVSQTSE
;
A
#
# COMPACT_ATOMS: atom_id res chain seq x y z
N MET A 1 -3.05 -14.35 -51.46
CA MET A 1 -2.94 -14.23 -50.00
C MET A 1 -1.47 -14.03 -49.69
N PRO A 2 -1.06 -12.97 -48.99
CA PRO A 2 0.32 -12.91 -48.49
C PRO A 2 0.54 -14.13 -47.57
N GLN A 3 1.57 -14.90 -47.86
CA GLN A 3 1.94 -16.08 -47.09
C GLN A 3 2.52 -15.62 -45.77
N HIS A 4 1.75 -15.74 -44.69
CA HIS A 4 2.22 -15.38 -43.36
C HIS A 4 3.05 -16.56 -42.83
N GLU A 5 4.37 -16.47 -42.97
CA GLU A 5 5.29 -17.44 -42.37
C GLU A 5 5.53 -17.10 -40.90
N LEU A 6 5.21 -18.05 -40.01
CA LEU A 6 5.57 -17.94 -38.60
C LEU A 6 7.09 -18.17 -38.46
N PRO A 7 7.81 -17.35 -37.68
CA PRO A 7 9.23 -17.55 -37.44
C PRO A 7 9.48 -18.88 -36.73
N LYS A 8 10.62 -19.51 -37.01
CA LYS A 8 11.01 -20.80 -36.40
C LYS A 8 11.28 -20.71 -34.89
N THR A 9 11.65 -19.53 -34.41
CA THR A 9 11.95 -19.24 -33.00
C THR A 9 11.03 -18.13 -32.51
N TYR A 10 10.46 -18.31 -31.33
CA TYR A 10 9.67 -17.28 -30.66
C TYR A 10 10.58 -16.18 -30.12
N ASP A 11 10.37 -14.94 -30.57
CA ASP A 11 10.98 -13.75 -30.00
C ASP A 11 10.00 -13.08 -29.03
N HIS A 12 10.14 -13.40 -27.74
CA HIS A 12 9.27 -12.88 -26.70
C HIS A 12 9.45 -11.37 -26.48
N GLN A 13 10.64 -10.81 -26.76
CA GLN A 13 10.93 -9.41 -26.48
C GLN A 13 10.07 -8.49 -27.33
N THR A 14 9.98 -8.77 -28.62
CA THR A 14 9.18 -8.01 -29.59
C THR A 14 7.71 -8.40 -29.58
N THR A 15 7.39 -9.67 -29.32
CA THR A 15 6.01 -10.16 -29.39
C THR A 15 5.16 -9.73 -28.20
N GLU A 16 5.66 -9.87 -26.97
CA GLU A 16 4.87 -9.61 -25.76
C GLU A 16 4.43 -8.15 -25.64
N GLU A 17 5.36 -7.23 -25.94
CA GLU A 17 5.13 -5.78 -25.86
C GLU A 17 4.08 -5.33 -26.88
N ALA A 18 4.22 -5.75 -28.14
CA ALA A 18 3.27 -5.43 -29.20
C ALA A 18 1.86 -5.97 -28.90
N ILE A 19 1.75 -7.16 -28.33
CA ILE A 19 0.47 -7.76 -27.94
C ILE A 19 -0.16 -6.98 -26.78
N TYR A 20 0.63 -6.62 -25.77
CA TYR A 20 0.14 -5.90 -24.61
C TYR A 20 -0.40 -4.52 -24.99
N GLU A 21 0.39 -3.75 -25.75
CA GLU A 21 -0.01 -2.45 -26.29
C GLU A 21 -1.30 -2.55 -27.11
N PHE A 22 -1.42 -3.60 -27.93
CA PHE A 22 -2.65 -3.86 -28.69
C PHE A 22 -3.84 -4.09 -27.76
N TRP A 23 -3.74 -4.93 -26.73
CA TRP A 23 -4.85 -5.18 -25.80
C TRP A 23 -5.27 -3.94 -25.03
N GLU A 24 -4.30 -3.18 -24.52
CA GLU A 24 -4.57 -1.97 -23.77
C GLU A 24 -5.20 -0.88 -24.63
N ARG A 25 -4.64 -0.61 -25.81
CA ARG A 25 -5.15 0.43 -26.72
C ARG A 25 -6.59 0.15 -27.16
N ASN A 26 -6.97 -1.12 -27.27
CA ASN A 26 -8.34 -1.52 -27.60
C ASN A 26 -9.26 -1.63 -26.36
N GLY A 27 -8.76 -1.34 -25.16
CA GLY A 27 -9.56 -1.34 -23.93
C GLY A 27 -10.04 -2.71 -23.47
N TYR A 28 -9.34 -3.80 -23.84
CA TYR A 28 -9.78 -5.17 -23.53
C TYR A 28 -9.75 -5.54 -22.05
N PHE A 29 -9.15 -4.68 -21.21
CA PHE A 29 -9.08 -4.88 -19.77
C PHE A 29 -10.28 -4.29 -19.02
N LYS A 30 -11.06 -3.43 -19.68
CA LYS A 30 -12.19 -2.73 -19.08
C LYS A 30 -13.37 -3.68 -18.83
N PRO A 31 -14.19 -3.43 -17.80
CA PRO A 31 -15.40 -4.20 -17.57
C PRO A 31 -16.39 -4.02 -18.74
N SER A 32 -17.03 -5.11 -19.14
CA SER A 32 -18.04 -5.11 -20.21
C SER A 32 -19.39 -4.55 -19.77
N ASN A 33 -19.64 -4.47 -18.46
CA ASN A 33 -20.85 -3.94 -17.84
C ASN A 33 -20.47 -2.94 -16.73
N ASP A 34 -20.31 -1.67 -17.10
CA ASP A 34 -19.92 -0.59 -16.19
C ASP A 34 -21.17 0.21 -15.75
N PRO A 35 -21.39 0.42 -14.44
CA PRO A 35 -22.53 1.19 -13.92
C PRO A 35 -22.61 2.65 -14.39
N ASN A 36 -21.52 3.20 -14.93
CA ASN A 36 -21.51 4.56 -15.47
C ASN A 36 -21.94 4.64 -16.94
N ARG A 37 -22.28 3.51 -17.56
CA ARG A 37 -22.68 3.44 -18.97
C ARG A 37 -24.19 3.26 -19.12
N PRO A 38 -24.79 3.78 -20.21
CA PRO A 38 -26.24 3.68 -20.44
C PRO A 38 -26.72 2.24 -20.65
N ASP A 39 -25.84 1.33 -21.07
CA ASP A 39 -26.11 -0.09 -21.30
C ASP A 39 -25.87 -0.97 -20.06
N PHE A 40 -25.75 -0.36 -18.87
CA PHE A 40 -25.60 -1.08 -17.61
C PHE A 40 -26.80 -1.98 -17.31
N ASP A 41 -26.50 -3.25 -17.06
CA ASP A 41 -27.47 -4.24 -16.61
C ASP A 41 -27.14 -4.69 -15.18
N PRO A 42 -27.96 -4.32 -14.17
CA PRO A 42 -27.74 -4.72 -12.79
C PRO A 42 -27.91 -6.22 -12.55
N ALA A 43 -28.52 -6.97 -13.48
CA ALA A 43 -28.67 -8.42 -13.37
C ALA A 43 -27.38 -9.18 -13.72
N LYS A 44 -26.39 -8.54 -14.36
CA LYS A 44 -25.11 -9.17 -14.68
C LYS A 44 -24.16 -9.10 -13.48
N GLU A 45 -23.85 -10.27 -12.94
CA GLU A 45 -22.90 -10.39 -11.84
C GLU A 45 -21.46 -10.09 -12.28
N PRO A 46 -20.77 -9.14 -11.61
CA PRO A 46 -19.38 -8.84 -11.91
C PRO A 46 -18.42 -9.77 -11.14
N PHE A 47 -17.20 -9.91 -11.64
CA PHE A 47 -16.09 -10.51 -10.89
C PHE A 47 -15.00 -9.46 -10.69
N VAL A 48 -14.79 -9.05 -9.44
CA VAL A 48 -13.96 -7.88 -9.11
C VAL A 48 -12.82 -8.28 -8.18
N ILE A 49 -11.62 -7.81 -8.50
CA ILE A 49 -10.43 -7.92 -7.66
C ILE A 49 -9.83 -6.51 -7.51
N SER A 50 -9.38 -6.17 -6.31
CA SER A 50 -8.53 -5.00 -6.07
C SER A 50 -7.10 -5.50 -5.85
N ILE A 51 -6.16 -5.03 -6.66
CA ILE A 51 -4.73 -5.31 -6.42
C ILE A 51 -4.39 -4.76 -5.02
N PRO A 52 -3.83 -5.57 -4.11
CA PRO A 52 -3.12 -5.13 -2.92
C PRO A 52 -2.02 -4.18 -3.38
N PRO A 53 -2.17 -2.88 -3.11
CA PRO A 53 -1.36 -1.88 -3.75
C PRO A 53 0.10 -2.04 -3.31
N PRO A 54 1.08 -2.23 -4.23
CA PRO A 54 2.48 -2.26 -3.86
C PRO A 54 2.93 -0.91 -3.29
N ASN A 55 3.82 -0.97 -2.30
CA ASN A 55 4.42 0.20 -1.67
C ASN A 55 5.37 0.92 -2.64
N VAL A 56 5.31 2.26 -2.68
CA VAL A 56 6.22 3.10 -3.50
C VAL A 56 7.64 3.23 -2.91
N THR A 57 8.17 2.13 -2.40
CA THR A 57 9.45 2.08 -1.66
C THR A 57 10.60 1.44 -2.44
N GLY A 58 10.37 0.99 -3.69
CA GLY A 58 11.38 0.27 -4.45
C GLY A 58 10.85 -0.42 -5.70
N GLU A 59 11.53 -1.50 -6.07
CA GLU A 59 11.21 -2.33 -7.23
C GLU A 59 10.37 -3.54 -6.82
N LEU A 60 9.57 -4.06 -7.76
CA LEU A 60 8.88 -5.31 -7.53
C LEU A 60 9.86 -6.50 -7.51
N HIS A 61 9.76 -7.32 -6.46
CA HIS A 61 10.39 -8.64 -6.37
C HIS A 61 9.46 -9.79 -6.79
N LEU A 62 9.99 -11.03 -6.84
CA LEU A 62 9.27 -12.24 -7.28
C LEU A 62 7.93 -12.49 -6.56
N GLY A 63 7.81 -12.14 -5.28
CA GLY A 63 6.53 -12.22 -4.55
C GLY A 63 5.40 -11.42 -5.22
N HIS A 64 5.68 -10.24 -5.77
CA HIS A 64 4.69 -9.46 -6.53
C HIS A 64 4.34 -10.15 -7.85
N ALA A 65 5.33 -10.71 -8.55
CA ALA A 65 5.08 -11.42 -9.80
C ALA A 65 4.17 -12.65 -9.59
N MET A 66 4.38 -13.39 -8.51
CA MET A 66 3.52 -14.52 -8.14
C MET A 66 2.08 -14.06 -7.90
N PHE A 67 1.91 -13.00 -7.14
CA PHE A 67 0.60 -12.46 -6.80
C PHE A 67 -0.14 -11.91 -8.03
N VAL A 68 0.51 -11.06 -8.82
CA VAL A 68 -0.02 -10.49 -10.07
C VAL A 68 -0.44 -11.61 -11.03
N SER A 69 0.39 -12.66 -11.18
CA SER A 69 0.08 -13.78 -12.06
C SER A 69 -1.17 -14.55 -11.62
N MET A 70 -1.34 -14.74 -10.30
CA MET A 70 -2.49 -15.47 -9.74
C MET A 70 -3.79 -14.68 -9.94
N GLU A 71 -3.79 -13.38 -9.62
CA GLU A 71 -4.97 -12.54 -9.82
C GLU A 71 -5.33 -12.39 -11.30
N ASP A 72 -4.33 -12.20 -12.16
CA ASP A 72 -4.56 -12.08 -13.61
C ASP A 72 -5.15 -13.36 -14.19
N LEU A 73 -4.70 -14.54 -13.73
CA LEU A 73 -5.30 -15.82 -14.08
C LEU A 73 -6.80 -15.86 -13.73
N MET A 74 -7.15 -15.44 -12.52
CA MET A 74 -8.54 -15.40 -12.06
C MET A 74 -9.38 -14.43 -12.89
N ILE A 75 -8.86 -13.24 -13.18
CA ILE A 75 -9.52 -12.23 -14.01
C ILE A 75 -9.74 -12.72 -15.43
N ARG A 76 -8.71 -13.28 -16.07
CA ARG A 76 -8.81 -13.81 -17.43
C ARG A 76 -9.79 -14.97 -17.50
N TYR A 77 -9.72 -15.90 -16.56
CA TYR A 77 -10.65 -17.04 -16.48
C TYR A 77 -12.11 -16.59 -16.39
N HIS A 78 -12.43 -15.64 -15.48
CA HIS A 78 -13.81 -15.15 -15.34
C HIS A 78 -14.25 -14.32 -16.55
N ARG A 79 -13.35 -13.52 -17.14
CA ARG A 79 -13.62 -12.77 -18.37
C ARG A 79 -13.98 -13.71 -19.51
N MET A 80 -13.25 -14.82 -19.65
CA MET A 80 -13.53 -15.87 -20.65
C MET A 80 -14.83 -16.64 -20.37
N LYS A 81 -15.28 -16.70 -19.12
CA LYS A 81 -16.61 -17.24 -18.76
C LYS A 81 -17.77 -16.28 -18.99
N GLY A 82 -17.50 -15.07 -19.48
CA GLY A 82 -18.51 -14.05 -19.78
C GLY A 82 -18.88 -13.14 -18.61
N TYR A 83 -18.17 -13.20 -17.48
CA TYR A 83 -18.37 -12.26 -16.38
C TYR A 83 -17.85 -10.87 -16.79
N SER A 84 -18.51 -9.82 -16.29
CA SER A 84 -17.95 -8.47 -16.35
C SER A 84 -16.84 -8.38 -15.30
N THR A 85 -15.58 -8.48 -15.74
CA THR A 85 -14.44 -8.47 -14.83
C THR A 85 -13.88 -7.08 -14.63
N LEU A 86 -13.52 -6.76 -13.39
CA LEU A 86 -12.79 -5.54 -13.05
C LEU A 86 -11.62 -5.89 -12.14
N TRP A 87 -10.42 -5.54 -12.57
CA TRP A 87 -9.23 -5.66 -11.74
C TRP A 87 -8.65 -4.26 -11.56
N VAL A 88 -8.77 -3.72 -10.34
CA VAL A 88 -8.43 -2.33 -10.03
C VAL A 88 -6.95 -2.27 -9.63
N PRO A 89 -6.10 -1.57 -10.41
CA PRO A 89 -4.73 -1.34 -10.03
C PRO A 89 -4.61 -0.18 -9.05
N GLY A 90 -3.53 -0.17 -8.27
CA GLY A 90 -3.19 0.98 -7.45
C GLY A 90 -1.86 0.83 -6.74
N THR A 91 -1.39 1.91 -6.12
CA THR A 91 -0.13 1.94 -5.35
C THR A 91 -0.32 2.56 -3.98
N ASP A 92 0.51 2.14 -3.03
CA ASP A 92 0.46 2.59 -1.65
C ASP A 92 1.61 3.57 -1.36
N HIS A 93 1.26 4.72 -0.80
CA HIS A 93 2.19 5.73 -0.30
C HIS A 93 3.10 5.20 0.80
N ALA A 94 2.72 4.12 1.49
CA ALA A 94 3.52 3.39 2.48
C ALA A 94 4.12 4.26 3.59
N GLY A 95 3.48 5.39 3.92
CA GLY A 95 3.81 6.34 5.00
C GLY A 95 5.27 6.33 5.47
N ILE A 96 5.50 5.66 6.61
CA ILE A 96 6.81 5.57 7.29
C ILE A 96 7.89 4.95 6.39
N ALA A 97 7.57 3.94 5.60
CA ALA A 97 8.53 3.25 4.75
C ALA A 97 9.02 4.16 3.61
N THR A 98 8.13 4.92 2.98
CA THR A 98 8.53 5.91 1.95
C THR A 98 9.35 7.03 2.57
N GLN A 99 8.94 7.53 3.75
CA GLN A 99 9.71 8.55 4.46
C GLN A 99 11.15 8.09 4.74
N LEU A 100 11.33 6.86 5.22
CA LEU A 100 12.64 6.27 5.47
C LEU A 100 13.50 6.17 4.20
N MET A 101 12.90 5.82 3.06
CA MET A 101 13.65 5.72 1.81
C MET A 101 14.07 7.09 1.28
N VAL A 102 13.19 8.10 1.38
CA VAL A 102 13.52 9.48 1.03
C VAL A 102 14.61 10.03 1.95
N GLU A 103 14.52 9.78 3.26
CA GLU A 103 15.56 10.18 4.22
C GLU A 103 16.91 9.54 3.89
N LYS A 104 16.95 8.24 3.58
CA LYS A 104 18.17 7.54 3.14
C LYS A 104 18.74 8.07 1.83
N ASP A 105 17.90 8.56 0.92
CA ASP A 105 18.36 9.19 -0.32
C ASP A 105 19.01 10.55 -0.04
N LEU A 106 18.40 11.35 0.83
CA LEU A 106 18.93 12.63 1.29
C LEU A 106 20.25 12.49 2.03
N GLU A 107 20.41 11.44 2.85
CA GLU A 107 21.66 11.16 3.55
C GLU A 107 22.84 10.96 2.58
N LYS A 108 22.60 10.38 1.39
CA LYS A 108 23.63 10.25 0.34
C LYS A 108 24.04 11.59 -0.26
N GLU A 109 23.14 12.56 -0.24
CA GLU A 109 23.39 13.95 -0.63
C GLU A 109 24.02 14.76 0.52
N GLY A 110 24.19 14.16 1.70
CA GLY A 110 24.68 14.84 2.91
C GLY A 110 23.66 15.77 3.56
N LEU A 111 22.37 15.61 3.23
CA LEU A 111 21.26 16.42 3.74
C LEU A 111 20.37 15.59 4.68
N THR A 112 19.67 16.28 5.58
CA THR A 112 18.62 15.68 6.40
C THR A 112 17.25 16.30 6.07
N ARG A 113 16.17 15.62 6.46
CA ARG A 113 14.81 16.17 6.34
C ARG A 113 14.63 17.52 7.05
N HIS A 114 15.42 17.76 8.10
CA HIS A 114 15.35 18.99 8.89
C HIS A 114 15.98 20.17 8.16
N ASP A 115 16.97 19.93 7.31
CA ASP A 115 17.62 20.96 6.50
C ASP A 115 16.72 21.48 5.38
N LEU A 116 15.84 20.61 4.87
CA LEU A 116 14.88 20.94 3.79
C LEU A 116 13.63 21.67 4.29
N GLY A 117 13.18 21.34 5.50
CA GLY A 117 11.85 21.71 5.98
C GLY A 117 10.72 20.90 5.32
N ARG A 118 9.50 21.07 5.83
CA ARG A 118 8.34 20.23 5.47
C ARG A 118 7.97 20.30 3.99
N GLU A 119 7.89 21.50 3.43
CA GLU A 119 7.40 21.69 2.04
C GLU A 119 8.32 21.03 1.02
N LYS A 120 9.63 21.34 1.07
CA LYS A 120 10.62 20.73 0.18
C LYS A 120 10.76 19.22 0.40
N PHE A 121 10.62 18.74 1.63
CA PHE A 121 10.60 17.30 1.90
C PHE A 121 9.40 16.62 1.22
N LEU A 122 8.21 17.23 1.28
CA LEU A 122 7.03 16.71 0.60
C LEU A 122 7.21 16.71 -0.92
N GLU A 123 7.78 17.77 -1.50
CA GLU A 123 8.13 17.79 -2.94
C GLU A 123 9.05 16.62 -3.32
N ARG A 124 10.09 16.36 -2.51
CA ARG A 124 11.00 15.23 -2.72
C ARG A 124 10.28 13.88 -2.61
N ALA A 125 9.37 13.74 -1.64
CA ALA A 125 8.58 12.53 -1.46
C ALA A 125 7.60 12.28 -2.61
N TRP A 126 6.99 13.33 -3.18
CA TRP A 126 6.16 13.22 -4.38
C TRP A 126 6.99 12.85 -5.61
N ALA A 127 8.15 13.48 -5.81
CA ALA A 127 9.06 13.11 -6.89
C ALA A 127 9.54 11.65 -6.78
N TRP A 128 9.80 11.19 -5.55
CA TRP A 128 10.08 9.78 -5.26
C TRP A 128 8.89 8.90 -5.66
N LYS A 129 7.67 9.24 -5.23
CA LYS A 129 6.45 8.51 -5.60
C LYS A 129 6.35 8.38 -7.12
N GLU A 130 6.48 9.46 -7.90
CA GLU A 130 6.29 9.39 -9.35
C GLU A 130 7.32 8.44 -10.00
N LYS A 131 8.60 8.59 -9.64
CA LYS A 131 9.68 7.73 -10.15
C LYS A 131 9.43 6.23 -9.89
N TYR A 132 9.01 5.88 -8.67
CA TYR A 132 8.81 4.47 -8.31
C TYR A 132 7.45 3.94 -8.75
N HIS A 133 6.43 4.80 -8.81
CA HIS A 133 5.12 4.49 -9.39
C HIS A 133 5.26 4.10 -10.87
N ASP A 134 5.92 4.93 -11.69
CA ASP A 134 6.17 4.63 -13.10
C ASP A 134 6.88 3.29 -13.28
N ARG A 135 7.86 3.01 -12.41
CA ARG A 135 8.61 1.76 -12.44
C ARG A 135 7.75 0.55 -12.09
N ILE A 136 6.98 0.64 -11.01
CA ILE A 136 6.07 -0.42 -10.56
C ILE A 136 5.03 -0.70 -11.63
N VAL A 137 4.40 0.34 -12.18
CA VAL A 137 3.42 0.23 -13.27
C VAL A 137 4.05 -0.43 -14.48
N GLY A 138 5.24 0.01 -14.91
CA GLY A 138 5.99 -0.61 -16.00
C GLY A 138 6.28 -2.10 -15.77
N GLN A 139 6.65 -2.49 -14.55
CA GLN A 139 6.88 -3.90 -14.20
C GLN A 139 5.59 -4.74 -14.26
N ILE A 140 4.47 -4.22 -13.73
CA ILE A 140 3.17 -4.92 -13.76
C ILE A 140 2.67 -5.07 -15.20
N ARG A 141 2.82 -4.02 -16.02
CA ARG A 141 2.52 -4.05 -17.46
C ARG A 141 3.37 -5.09 -18.19
N ARG A 142 4.67 -5.15 -17.88
CA ARG A 142 5.59 -6.12 -18.49
C ARG A 142 5.28 -7.56 -18.10
N LEU A 143 4.69 -7.80 -16.93
CA LEU A 143 4.17 -9.11 -16.53
C LEU A 143 2.89 -9.50 -17.30
N GLY A 144 2.32 -8.60 -18.10
CA GLY A 144 1.12 -8.86 -18.89
C GLY A 144 -0.19 -8.68 -18.11
N ALA A 145 -0.18 -7.97 -16.98
CA ALA A 145 -1.39 -7.79 -16.15
C ALA A 145 -2.55 -7.16 -16.93
N SER A 146 -3.72 -7.80 -16.92
CA SER A 146 -4.93 -7.35 -17.63
C SER A 146 -5.88 -6.49 -16.76
N CYS A 147 -5.28 -5.60 -15.95
CA CYS A 147 -5.99 -4.67 -15.08
C CYS A 147 -6.44 -3.38 -15.81
N ASP A 148 -7.44 -2.71 -15.24
CA ASP A 148 -8.01 -1.48 -15.80
C ASP A 148 -7.19 -0.26 -15.35
N TRP A 149 -6.18 0.10 -16.13
CA TRP A 149 -5.28 1.23 -15.86
C TRP A 149 -5.97 2.59 -15.81
N GLU A 150 -7.16 2.74 -16.41
CA GLU A 150 -7.92 4.00 -16.30
C GLU A 150 -8.52 4.20 -14.91
N ARG A 151 -8.60 3.13 -14.11
CA ARG A 151 -9.11 3.15 -12.74
C ARG A 151 -8.01 3.02 -11.70
N GLU A 152 -6.76 3.30 -12.09
CA GLU A 152 -5.65 3.28 -11.15
C GLU A 152 -5.92 4.21 -9.95
N ARG A 153 -5.60 3.69 -8.75
CA ARG A 153 -5.73 4.43 -7.50
C ARG A 153 -4.40 4.64 -6.81
N PHE A 154 -4.29 5.74 -6.08
CA PHE A 154 -3.19 5.99 -5.18
C PHE A 154 -3.75 6.34 -3.81
N THR A 155 -3.21 5.75 -2.76
CA THR A 155 -3.74 5.91 -1.39
C THR A 155 -3.84 7.37 -0.89
N LEU A 156 -3.06 8.30 -1.44
CA LEU A 156 -3.18 9.75 -1.17
C LEU A 156 -3.89 10.53 -2.28
N ASP A 157 -4.55 9.86 -3.23
CA ASP A 157 -5.42 10.52 -4.20
C ASP A 157 -6.64 11.16 -3.52
N GLU A 158 -7.30 12.08 -4.22
CA GLU A 158 -8.42 12.84 -3.65
C GLU A 158 -9.59 11.93 -3.22
N GLY A 159 -9.86 10.87 -3.97
CA GLY A 159 -10.97 9.95 -3.73
C GLY A 159 -10.74 9.11 -2.47
N LEU A 160 -9.59 8.45 -2.38
CA LEU A 160 -9.21 7.63 -1.24
C LEU A 160 -8.96 8.47 0.01
N SER A 161 -8.38 9.68 -0.12
CA SER A 161 -8.22 10.60 1.01
C SER A 161 -9.57 11.02 1.61
N LYS A 162 -10.59 11.27 0.77
CA LYS A 162 -11.96 11.53 1.23
C LYS A 162 -12.57 10.30 1.90
N ALA A 163 -12.35 9.11 1.34
CA ALA A 163 -12.85 7.86 1.92
C ALA A 163 -12.28 7.58 3.32
N VAL A 164 -10.98 7.81 3.53
CA VAL A 164 -10.33 7.68 4.85
C VAL A 164 -10.90 8.69 5.85
N ARG A 165 -11.12 9.94 5.42
CA ARG A 165 -11.73 10.97 6.27
C ARG A 165 -13.16 10.60 6.68
N GLU A 166 -13.97 10.14 5.73
CA GLU A 166 -15.34 9.67 6.00
C GLU A 166 -15.32 8.49 6.98
N ALA A 167 -14.45 7.50 6.77
CA ALA A 167 -14.32 6.36 7.67
C ALA A 167 -13.92 6.81 9.10
N PHE A 168 -12.97 7.72 9.22
CA PHE A 168 -12.56 8.28 10.51
C PHE A 168 -13.72 8.99 11.22
N VAL A 169 -14.40 9.91 10.54
CA VAL A 169 -15.54 10.67 11.12
C VAL A 169 -16.64 9.72 11.55
N ARG A 170 -17.02 8.76 10.70
CA ARG A 170 -18.07 7.78 11.00
C ARG A 170 -17.72 6.90 12.20
N LEU A 171 -16.47 6.46 12.32
CA LEU A 171 -16.02 5.67 13.47
C LEU A 171 -15.93 6.52 14.75
N TYR A 172 -15.57 7.79 14.64
CA TYR A 172 -15.59 8.75 15.75
C TYR A 172 -17.01 9.03 16.24
N GLU A 173 -17.97 9.30 15.35
CA GLU A 173 -19.38 9.52 15.69
C GLU A 173 -20.03 8.29 16.35
N LYS A 174 -19.56 7.09 16.00
CA LYS A 174 -19.96 5.84 16.66
C LYS A 174 -19.30 5.59 18.02
N GLY A 175 -18.41 6.48 18.49
CA GLY A 175 -17.68 6.33 19.74
C GLY A 175 -16.56 5.28 19.71
N LEU A 176 -16.14 4.83 18.52
CA LEU A 176 -15.08 3.81 18.36
C LEU A 176 -13.68 4.42 18.26
N ILE A 177 -13.58 5.72 17.97
CA ILE A 177 -12.33 6.47 17.98
C ILE A 177 -12.36 7.48 19.13
N TYR A 178 -11.29 7.53 19.90
CA TYR A 178 -11.13 8.48 21.00
C TYR A 178 -9.68 8.97 21.08
N ARG A 179 -9.46 10.06 21.81
CA ARG A 179 -8.13 10.58 22.14
C ARG A 179 -7.93 10.53 23.64
N GLY A 180 -6.89 9.85 24.09
CA GLY A 180 -6.53 9.76 25.50
C GLY A 180 -5.08 9.32 25.70
N PRO A 181 -4.50 9.52 26.88
CA PRO A 181 -3.19 9.00 27.21
C PRO A 181 -3.23 7.47 27.31
N ARG A 182 -2.29 6.81 26.65
CA ARG A 182 -2.08 5.36 26.71
C ARG A 182 -0.59 5.06 26.59
N LEU A 183 -0.13 3.95 27.18
CA LEU A 183 1.18 3.41 26.86
C LEU A 183 1.21 3.03 25.37
N ILE A 184 2.24 3.46 24.66
CA ILE A 184 2.42 3.20 23.23
C ILE A 184 3.83 2.68 22.97
N ASN A 185 4.00 1.95 21.87
CA ASN A 185 5.33 1.68 21.33
C ASN A 185 5.83 2.95 20.64
N TRP A 186 6.98 3.45 21.06
CA TRP A 186 7.61 4.63 20.48
C TRP A 186 8.94 4.24 19.83
N SER A 187 9.11 4.57 18.56
CA SER A 187 10.39 4.39 17.87
C SER A 187 11.25 5.64 18.03
N PRO A 188 12.40 5.59 18.74
CA PRO A 188 13.27 6.76 18.91
C PRO A 188 13.92 7.20 17.59
N GLY A 189 14.19 6.26 16.68
CA GLY A 189 14.77 6.55 15.36
C GLY A 189 13.79 7.32 14.47
N LEU A 190 12.55 6.85 14.38
CA LEU A 190 11.50 7.49 13.56
C LEU A 190 10.86 8.71 14.23
N LYS A 191 10.98 8.80 15.56
CA LYS A 191 10.33 9.80 16.42
C LYS A 191 8.80 9.80 16.23
N THR A 192 8.21 8.61 16.22
CA THR A 192 6.76 8.41 16.11
C THR A 192 6.30 7.20 16.91
N ALA A 193 5.00 7.18 17.22
CA ALA A 193 4.31 5.99 17.70
C ALA A 193 4.22 4.95 16.57
N VAL A 194 4.32 3.66 16.93
CA VAL A 194 4.14 2.51 16.02
C VAL A 194 3.09 1.57 16.59
N SER A 195 2.34 0.90 15.72
CA SER A 195 1.34 -0.09 16.15
C SER A 195 2.02 -1.36 16.67
N ASP A 196 1.31 -2.18 17.46
CA ASP A 196 1.86 -3.45 17.97
C ASP A 196 2.26 -4.40 16.84
N LEU A 197 1.56 -4.35 15.70
CA LEU A 197 1.87 -5.16 14.50
C LEU A 197 3.14 -4.72 13.76
N GLU A 198 3.61 -3.49 13.99
CA GLU A 198 4.86 -2.96 13.42
C GLU A 198 6.09 -3.27 14.28
N VAL A 199 5.91 -3.87 15.45
CA VAL A 199 7.00 -4.21 16.37
C VAL A 199 7.49 -5.63 16.12
N GLU A 200 8.75 -5.76 15.70
CA GLU A 200 9.44 -7.04 15.59
C GLU A 200 10.18 -7.37 16.89
N TYR A 201 9.85 -8.50 17.50
CA TYR A 201 10.56 -9.01 18.68
C TYR A 201 11.83 -9.76 18.27
N LYS A 202 12.94 -9.44 18.93
CA LYS A 202 14.23 -10.11 18.76
C LYS A 202 14.80 -10.45 20.12
N GLU A 203 15.29 -11.67 20.28
CA GLU A 203 16.00 -12.08 21.48
C GLU A 203 17.36 -11.37 21.53
N VAL A 204 17.65 -10.75 22.68
CA VAL A 204 18.90 -10.03 22.93
C VAL A 204 19.41 -10.36 24.32
N ASP A 205 20.73 -10.50 24.46
CA ASP A 205 21.35 -10.70 25.76
C ASP A 205 21.19 -9.43 26.62
N GLY A 206 20.45 -9.57 27.72
CA GLY A 206 20.20 -8.52 28.69
C GLY A 206 20.92 -8.76 30.02
N LYS A 207 20.70 -7.84 30.97
CA LYS A 207 21.15 -8.00 32.35
C LYS A 207 19.95 -7.87 33.28
N LEU A 208 19.74 -8.87 34.13
CA LEU A 208 18.71 -8.86 35.15
C LEU A 208 19.33 -8.41 36.48
N TYR A 209 19.01 -7.19 36.91
CA TYR A 209 19.52 -6.59 38.14
C TYR A 209 18.50 -6.71 39.27
N TYR A 210 18.99 -6.95 40.50
CA TYR A 210 18.16 -7.03 41.70
C TYR A 210 18.41 -5.81 42.58
N PHE A 211 17.34 -5.11 42.97
CA PHE A 211 17.39 -3.97 43.87
C PHE A 211 16.58 -4.27 45.13
N LYS A 212 17.16 -3.98 46.30
CA LYS A 212 16.48 -4.05 47.60
C LYS A 212 16.34 -2.64 48.15
N TYR A 213 15.14 -2.25 48.54
CA TYR A 213 14.86 -0.95 49.15
C TYR A 213 14.22 -1.14 50.53
N ILE A 214 14.51 -0.24 51.47
CA ILE A 214 13.94 -0.28 52.81
C ILE A 214 12.56 0.37 52.77
N ILE A 215 11.56 -0.30 53.34
CA ILE A 215 10.20 0.23 53.46
C ILE A 215 10.20 1.21 54.64
N ALA A 216 9.57 2.37 54.46
CA ALA A 216 9.39 3.31 55.56
C ALA A 216 8.59 2.64 56.70
N PRO A 217 8.95 2.86 57.97
CA PRO A 217 8.11 2.41 59.08
C PRO A 217 6.71 3.02 58.94
N GLU A 218 5.66 2.23 59.19
CA GLU A 218 4.28 2.71 59.16
C GLU A 218 4.16 3.92 60.10
N THR A 219 3.78 5.09 59.56
CA THR A 219 3.36 6.22 60.37
C THR A 219 2.00 5.90 60.99
N SER A 220 2.02 5.26 62.16
CA SER A 220 0.84 5.04 62.99
C SER A 220 0.50 6.30 63.77
N GLU A 221 -0.26 7.22 63.16
CA GLU A 221 -1.02 8.29 63.83
C GLU A 221 -2.24 8.64 62.96
N VAL A 222 -3.50 8.76 63.38
CA VAL A 222 -4.28 8.57 64.62
C VAL A 222 -5.75 8.47 64.16
N SER A 223 -6.54 7.52 64.69
CA SER A 223 -7.86 7.86 65.26
C SER A 223 -8.23 6.81 66.30
N GLN A 224 -7.74 7.04 67.53
CA GLN A 224 -8.53 6.65 68.69
C GLN A 224 -9.80 7.51 68.63
N THR A 225 -10.89 6.92 68.15
CA THR A 225 -12.23 7.39 68.53
C THR A 225 -12.51 6.75 69.88
N SER A 226 -12.24 7.53 70.93
CA SER A 226 -12.75 7.31 72.26
C SER A 226 -14.22 7.70 72.29
N GLU A 227 -15.06 6.76 72.75
CA GLU A 227 -16.44 6.89 73.26
C GLU A 227 -17.53 7.47 72.34
#